data_AF-A0A395JHC7-F1
#
_entry.id   AF-A0A395JHC7-F1
#
_cell.length_a   1.000
_cell.length_b   1.000
_cell.length_c   1.000
_cell.angle_alpha   90.00
_cell.angle_beta   90.00
_cell.angle_gamma   90.00
#
_symmetry.space_group_name_H-M   'P 1'
#
loop_
_entity.id
_entity.type
_entity.pdbx_description
1 polymer ?
#
loop_
_entity_poly.entity_id
_entity_poly.type
_entity_poly.pdbx_seq_one_letter_code
_entity_poly.pdbx_strand_id
1 'polypeptide(L)'
;MQFLEDGFEIVQNIISTEEIEAITCEVGKLESKGGGIRNAEKKIASVKILAESAKFISLASNYLSAEASFVRAIIFLKSIENNWLVTWHQDKTVSVSKRLNSPGWGPWSQKDGVLHVQPPVEVLEKMITFRVHLDESTELNGCLRLIPGSDKEGVMSQPSIDSYSKLHSVISCEAPAGSALIMRPHTLHSSSKAKSNHPRRVLHLEYSSYKLPGGLEWA
;
A
#
# COMPACT_ATOMS: atom_id res chain seq x y z
N MET A 1 -16.10 13.39 3.91
CA MET A 1 -16.89 12.14 4.07
C MET A 1 -16.67 11.14 2.93
N GLN A 2 -15.80 11.43 1.94
CA GLN A 2 -15.57 10.56 0.78
C GLN A 2 -14.83 9.23 1.11
N PHE A 3 -13.79 9.27 1.95
CA PHE A 3 -13.02 8.07 2.31
C PHE A 3 -13.87 6.95 2.94
N LEU A 4 -14.82 7.28 3.83
CA LEU A 4 -15.67 6.28 4.49
C LEU A 4 -16.65 5.60 3.53
N GLU A 5 -17.02 6.28 2.44
CA GLU A 5 -17.93 5.75 1.44
C GLU A 5 -17.19 4.93 0.40
N ASP A 6 -16.07 5.46 -0.10
CA ASP A 6 -15.33 4.93 -1.24
C ASP A 6 -14.20 3.96 -0.83
N GLY A 7 -13.78 3.96 0.43
CA GLY A 7 -12.65 3.18 0.93
C GLY A 7 -11.28 3.76 0.55
N PHE A 8 -11.24 4.89 -0.15
CA PHE A 8 -10.02 5.62 -0.52
C PHE A 8 -10.25 7.13 -0.68
N GLU A 9 -9.15 7.88 -0.68
CA GLU A 9 -9.11 9.27 -1.14
C GLU A 9 -7.70 9.64 -1.63
N ILE A 10 -7.57 10.76 -2.36
CA ILE A 10 -6.29 11.30 -2.81
C ILE A 10 -6.03 12.61 -2.06
N VAL A 11 -4.90 12.66 -1.35
CA VAL A 11 -4.42 13.86 -0.64
C VAL A 11 -3.21 14.41 -1.36
N GLN A 12 -3.28 15.64 -1.84
CA GLN A 12 -2.15 16.30 -2.51
C GLN A 12 -1.18 16.94 -1.50
N ASN A 13 0.08 17.12 -1.92
CA ASN A 13 1.12 17.80 -1.13
C ASN A 13 1.33 17.21 0.28
N ILE A 14 1.24 15.88 0.41
CA ILE A 14 1.48 15.18 1.67
C ILE A 14 2.97 15.19 2.03
N ILE A 15 3.85 15.26 1.04
CA ILE A 15 5.30 15.40 1.18
C ILE A 15 5.81 16.51 0.26
N SER A 16 6.92 17.10 0.68
CA SER A 16 7.65 18.16 -0.01
C SER A 16 8.53 17.62 -1.13
N THR A 17 8.98 18.51 -2.02
CA THR A 17 9.93 18.17 -3.08
C THR A 17 11.26 17.67 -2.49
N GLU A 18 11.71 18.26 -1.39
CA GLU A 18 12.93 17.86 -0.70
C GLU A 18 12.85 16.43 -0.14
N GLU A 19 11.70 16.04 0.42
CA GLU A 19 11.44 14.67 0.87
C GLU A 19 11.44 13.68 -0.31
N ILE A 20 10.84 14.06 -1.45
CA ILE A 20 10.86 13.25 -2.68
C ILE A 20 12.29 13.06 -3.17
N GLU A 21 13.08 14.13 -3.25
CA GLU A 21 14.48 14.10 -3.70
C GLU A 21 15.35 13.24 -2.79
N ALA A 22 15.20 13.36 -1.46
CA ALA A 22 15.92 12.55 -0.50
C ALA A 22 15.67 11.05 -0.72
N ILE A 23 14.39 10.64 -0.80
CA ILE A 23 14.00 9.24 -1.01
C ILE A 23 14.51 8.75 -2.37
N THR A 24 14.28 9.51 -3.44
CA THR A 24 14.64 9.09 -4.79
C THR A 24 16.15 9.00 -5.01
N CYS A 25 16.94 9.87 -4.36
CA CYS A 25 18.40 9.79 -4.34
C CYS A 25 18.90 8.51 -3.67
N GLU A 26 18.36 8.15 -2.50
CA GLU A 26 18.73 6.92 -1.81
C GLU A 26 18.29 5.66 -2.57
N VAL A 27 17.10 5.68 -3.17
CA VAL A 27 16.63 4.60 -4.06
C VAL A 27 17.61 4.38 -5.22
N GLY A 28 18.09 5.46 -5.85
CA GLY A 28 19.02 5.37 -6.98
C GLY A 28 20.38 4.75 -6.64
N LYS A 29 20.75 4.66 -5.36
CA LYS A 29 21.99 4.03 -4.88
C LYS A 29 21.84 2.53 -4.63
N LEU A 30 20.62 2.01 -4.63
CA LEU A 30 20.35 0.60 -4.36
C LEU A 30 20.23 -0.17 -5.68
N GLU A 31 20.88 -1.33 -5.75
CA GLU A 31 20.60 -2.28 -6.83
C GLU A 31 19.22 -2.92 -6.61
N SER A 32 18.23 -2.53 -7.43
CA SER A 32 16.93 -3.20 -7.46
C SER A 32 16.84 -4.15 -8.64
N LYS A 33 16.87 -5.47 -8.40
CA LYS A 33 16.71 -6.50 -9.44
C LYS A 33 15.23 -6.82 -9.79
N GLY A 34 14.27 -6.01 -9.35
CA GLY A 34 12.84 -6.28 -9.57
C GLY A 34 11.91 -5.11 -9.29
N GLY A 35 10.60 -5.39 -9.22
CA GLY A 35 9.46 -4.48 -8.98
C GLY A 35 9.49 -3.44 -7.91
N GLY A 36 10.43 -3.54 -6.99
CA GLY A 36 10.36 -2.79 -5.77
C GLY A 36 11.33 -3.26 -4.70
N ILE A 37 11.39 -2.46 -3.65
CA ILE A 37 12.26 -2.59 -2.50
C ILE A 37 11.37 -2.82 -1.29
N ARG A 38 11.29 -4.07 -0.82
CA ARG A 38 10.61 -4.42 0.43
C ARG A 38 11.44 -4.04 1.64
N ASN A 39 10.77 -3.76 2.76
CA ASN A 39 11.36 -3.30 4.01
C ASN A 39 12.21 -2.04 3.75
N ALA A 40 11.63 -1.10 3.00
CA ALA A 40 12.34 0.08 2.52
C ALA A 40 12.84 0.95 3.70
N GLU A 41 12.10 0.98 4.81
CA GLU A 41 12.49 1.64 6.06
C GLU A 41 13.79 1.08 6.67
N LYS A 42 14.12 -0.19 6.40
CA LYS A 42 15.38 -0.80 6.90
C LYS A 42 16.57 -0.50 5.99
N LYS A 43 16.33 0.02 4.79
CA LYS A 43 17.33 0.19 3.72
C LYS A 43 17.55 1.65 3.31
N ILE A 44 16.57 2.52 3.56
CA ILE A 44 16.51 3.90 3.11
C ILE A 44 16.17 4.78 4.31
N ALA A 45 17.09 5.66 4.71
CA ALA A 45 16.96 6.42 5.95
C ALA A 45 15.82 7.44 5.87
N SER A 46 15.67 8.12 4.73
CA SER A 46 14.58 9.09 4.51
C SER A 46 13.20 8.43 4.59
N VAL A 47 13.04 7.19 4.10
CA VAL A 47 11.78 6.44 4.22
C VAL A 47 11.46 6.14 5.67
N LYS A 48 12.45 5.69 6.46
CA LYS A 48 12.25 5.43 7.89
C LYS A 48 11.83 6.69 8.63
N ILE A 49 12.57 7.79 8.43
CA ILE A 49 12.29 9.08 9.07
C ILE A 49 10.87 9.55 8.74
N LEU A 50 10.47 9.46 7.47
CA LEU A 50 9.14 9.87 7.03
C LEU A 50 8.04 8.99 7.64
N ALA A 51 8.18 7.67 7.53
CA ALA A 51 7.16 6.71 7.92
C ALA A 51 6.94 6.65 9.44
N GLU A 52 8.00 6.85 10.22
CA GLU A 52 7.94 6.89 11.70
C GLU A 52 7.71 8.31 12.24
N SER A 53 7.54 9.32 11.38
CA SER A 53 7.32 10.71 11.81
C SER A 53 5.98 10.90 12.51
N ALA A 54 5.94 11.79 13.51
CA ALA A 54 4.70 12.18 14.19
C ALA A 54 3.63 12.70 13.21
N LYS A 55 4.04 13.36 12.12
CA LYS A 55 3.15 13.83 11.05
C LYS A 55 2.40 12.66 10.40
N PHE A 56 3.10 11.61 9.98
CA PHE A 56 2.49 10.48 9.30
C PHE A 56 1.69 9.58 10.26
N ILE A 57 2.18 9.38 11.48
CA ILE A 57 1.44 8.64 12.51
C ILE A 57 0.13 9.36 12.86
N SER A 58 0.16 10.68 13.07
CA SER A 58 -1.04 11.47 13.33
C SER A 58 -1.99 11.45 12.14
N LEU A 59 -1.48 11.57 10.92
CA LEU A 59 -2.32 11.53 9.73
C LEU A 59 -2.97 10.16 9.53
N ALA A 60 -2.23 9.06 9.72
CA ALA A 60 -2.77 7.71 9.67
C ALA A 60 -3.84 7.49 10.77
N SER A 61 -3.64 8.06 11.96
CA SER A 61 -4.59 7.98 13.06
C SER A 61 -5.93 8.64 12.73
N ASN A 62 -5.97 9.65 11.85
CA ASN A 62 -7.24 10.25 11.40
C ASN A 62 -8.13 9.28 10.60
N TYR A 63 -7.56 8.21 10.05
CA TYR A 63 -8.27 7.16 9.29
C TYR A 63 -8.64 5.93 10.13
N LEU A 64 -8.19 5.91 11.38
CA LEU A 64 -8.25 4.76 12.27
C LEU A 64 -9.00 5.13 13.56
N SER A 65 -9.53 4.12 14.24
CA SER A 65 -10.29 4.33 15.48
C SER A 65 -9.41 4.48 16.73
N ALA A 66 -8.09 4.33 16.57
CA ALA A 66 -7.10 4.48 17.61
C ALA A 66 -5.78 4.98 17.00
N GLU A 67 -4.82 5.29 17.87
CA GLU A 67 -3.46 5.67 17.46
C GLU A 67 -2.87 4.63 16.53
N ALA A 68 -2.28 5.12 15.44
CA ALA A 68 -1.67 4.31 14.41
C ALA A 68 -0.25 3.88 14.82
N SER A 69 0.09 2.65 14.50
CA SER A 69 1.46 2.14 14.52
C SER A 69 1.90 1.87 13.09
N PHE A 70 3.13 2.26 12.75
CA PHE A 70 3.74 1.89 11.48
C PHE A 70 3.95 0.37 11.40
N VAL A 71 3.64 -0.20 10.23
CA VAL A 71 3.70 -1.65 9.98
C VAL A 71 4.88 -1.99 9.08
N ARG A 72 4.95 -1.40 7.88
CA ARG A 72 6.02 -1.65 6.90
C ARG A 72 6.02 -0.62 5.77
N ALA A 73 7.16 -0.50 5.09
CA ALA A 73 7.31 0.28 3.88
C ALA A 73 7.80 -0.57 2.69
N ILE A 74 7.23 -0.32 1.52
CA ILE A 74 7.64 -0.92 0.26
C ILE A 74 7.75 0.20 -0.78
N ILE A 75 8.86 0.28 -1.51
CA ILE A 75 8.91 1.13 -2.70
C ILE A 75 8.58 0.27 -3.91
N PHE A 76 7.54 0.63 -4.65
CA PHE A 76 7.25 0.05 -5.95
C PHE A 76 7.94 0.87 -7.04
N LEU A 77 8.65 0.18 -7.93
CA LEU A 77 9.38 0.73 -9.05
C LEU A 77 8.75 0.21 -10.34
N LYS A 78 8.01 1.07 -11.05
CA LYS A 78 7.47 0.74 -12.36
C LYS A 78 8.28 1.47 -13.43
N SER A 79 8.85 0.71 -14.35
CA SER A 79 9.53 1.19 -15.55
C SER A 79 9.08 0.36 -16.74
N ILE A 80 9.50 0.70 -17.95
CA ILE A 80 9.12 -0.08 -19.13
C ILE A 80 9.75 -1.47 -19.14
N GLU A 81 10.95 -1.61 -18.57
CA GLU A 81 11.65 -2.89 -18.34
C GLU A 81 10.96 -3.72 -17.26
N ASN A 82 10.20 -3.06 -16.38
CA ASN A 82 9.54 -3.63 -15.21
C ASN A 82 8.02 -3.43 -15.26
N ASN A 83 7.44 -3.75 -16.42
CA ASN A 83 6.10 -3.33 -16.81
C ASN A 83 5.07 -4.47 -16.76
N TRP A 84 4.83 -5.01 -15.56
CA TRP A 84 3.78 -6.02 -15.39
C TRP A 84 2.40 -5.40 -15.18
N LEU A 85 1.39 -6.13 -15.65
CA LEU A 85 -0.01 -5.92 -15.31
C LEU A 85 -0.22 -6.39 -13.88
N VAL A 86 -0.84 -5.55 -13.06
CA VAL A 86 -1.39 -5.96 -11.77
C VAL A 86 -2.89 -6.13 -11.96
N THR A 87 -3.37 -7.36 -11.91
CA THR A 87 -4.79 -7.70 -12.04
C THR A 87 -5.60 -7.16 -10.86
N TRP A 88 -6.92 -7.18 -10.96
CA TRP A 88 -7.79 -6.85 -9.83
C TRP A 88 -7.50 -7.76 -8.64
N HIS A 89 -7.17 -7.16 -7.50
CA HIS A 89 -6.83 -7.87 -6.27
C HIS A 89 -7.10 -6.97 -5.04
N GLN A 90 -6.92 -7.56 -3.87
CA GLN A 90 -6.93 -6.90 -2.56
C GLN A 90 -5.60 -7.21 -1.87
N ASP A 91 -5.08 -6.27 -1.07
CA ASP A 91 -3.94 -6.54 -0.20
C ASP A 91 -4.43 -7.28 1.04
N LYS A 92 -4.33 -8.61 1.02
CA LYS A 92 -4.92 -9.50 2.04
C LYS A 92 -3.93 -9.92 3.11
N THR A 93 -2.64 -9.64 2.95
CA THR A 93 -1.60 -10.23 3.80
C THR A 93 -0.80 -9.20 4.58
N VAL A 94 -0.64 -9.47 5.87
CA VAL A 94 0.22 -8.70 6.78
C VAL A 94 1.53 -9.44 7.03
N SER A 95 2.55 -8.71 7.48
CA SER A 95 3.84 -9.27 7.94
C SER A 95 3.87 -9.33 9.46
N VAL A 96 4.27 -10.45 10.05
CA VAL A 96 4.34 -10.61 11.51
C VAL A 96 5.61 -11.33 11.96
N SER A 97 6.05 -11.08 13.20
CA SER A 97 7.33 -11.56 13.74
C SER A 97 7.39 -13.08 13.96
N LYS A 98 6.25 -13.74 14.20
CA LYS A 98 6.14 -15.19 14.43
C LYS A 98 4.80 -15.73 13.99
N ARG A 99 4.74 -17.05 13.74
CA ARG A 99 3.47 -17.74 13.52
C ARG A 99 2.64 -17.75 14.79
N LEU A 100 1.33 -17.67 14.62
CA LEU A 100 0.37 -17.81 15.69
C LEU A 100 -0.66 -18.89 15.32
N ASN A 101 -1.09 -19.67 16.30
CA ASN A 101 -2.12 -20.69 16.10
C ASN A 101 -3.45 -20.17 16.66
N SER A 102 -4.09 -19.26 15.91
CA SER A 102 -5.39 -18.68 16.26
C SER A 102 -6.35 -18.84 15.08
N PRO A 103 -7.64 -19.10 15.32
CA PRO A 103 -8.65 -19.14 14.27
C PRO A 103 -8.63 -17.89 13.39
N GLY A 104 -8.82 -18.08 12.08
CA GLY A 104 -8.90 -17.00 11.09
C GLY A 104 -7.56 -16.47 10.57
N TRP A 105 -6.41 -16.94 11.10
CA TRP A 105 -5.09 -16.55 10.62
C TRP A 105 -4.50 -17.59 9.66
N GLY A 106 -4.54 -17.28 8.37
CA GLY A 106 -4.03 -18.12 7.31
C GLY A 106 -4.65 -17.77 5.96
N PRO A 107 -4.03 -18.19 4.84
CA PRO A 107 -2.83 -19.00 4.76
C PRO A 107 -1.54 -18.24 5.14
N TRP A 108 -0.49 -19.00 5.44
CA TRP A 108 0.84 -18.48 5.77
C TRP A 108 1.81 -18.64 4.60
N SER A 109 2.72 -17.68 4.44
CA SER A 109 3.84 -17.75 3.50
C SER A 109 5.09 -17.07 4.09
N GLN A 110 6.25 -17.27 3.48
CA GLN A 110 7.48 -16.57 3.86
C GLN A 110 8.09 -15.91 2.61
N LYS A 111 8.48 -14.64 2.74
CA LYS A 111 9.09 -13.86 1.64
C LYS A 111 10.27 -13.07 2.21
N ASP A 112 11.44 -13.21 1.61
CA ASP A 112 12.68 -12.54 2.06
C ASP A 112 12.96 -12.73 3.57
N GLY A 113 12.69 -13.94 4.07
CA GLY A 113 12.83 -14.28 5.49
C GLY A 113 11.68 -13.81 6.39
N VAL A 114 10.79 -12.93 5.92
CA VAL A 114 9.66 -12.38 6.70
C VAL A 114 8.42 -13.27 6.55
N LEU A 115 7.74 -13.53 7.67
CA LEU A 115 6.48 -14.29 7.68
C LEU A 115 5.31 -13.40 7.27
N HIS A 116 4.52 -13.91 6.33
CA HIS A 116 3.29 -13.29 5.89
C HIS A 116 2.09 -14.18 6.16
N VAL A 117 0.96 -13.56 6.48
CA VAL A 117 -0.29 -14.26 6.78
C VAL A 117 -1.47 -13.43 6.33
N GLN A 118 -2.53 -14.09 5.85
CA GLN A 118 -3.83 -13.43 5.74
C GLN A 118 -4.50 -13.43 7.13
N PRO A 119 -4.72 -12.25 7.73
CA PRO A 119 -5.40 -12.16 9.01
C PRO A 119 -6.93 -12.19 8.81
N PRO A 120 -7.70 -12.26 9.91
CA PRO A 120 -9.12 -11.91 9.91
C PRO A 120 -9.35 -10.50 9.34
N VAL A 121 -10.52 -10.29 8.73
CA VAL A 121 -10.84 -9.03 8.03
C VAL A 121 -10.81 -7.81 8.96
N GLU A 122 -11.12 -8.01 10.24
CA GLU A 122 -11.14 -6.96 11.26
C GLU A 122 -9.74 -6.37 11.50
N VAL A 123 -8.68 -7.11 11.14
CA VAL A 123 -7.31 -6.58 11.13
C VAL A 123 -7.13 -5.62 9.96
N LEU A 124 -7.58 -6.02 8.76
CA LEU A 124 -7.48 -5.21 7.53
C LEU A 124 -8.34 -3.95 7.60
N GLU A 125 -9.49 -4.00 8.27
CA GLU A 125 -10.36 -2.84 8.56
C GLU A 125 -9.69 -1.82 9.50
N LYS A 126 -8.78 -2.28 10.35
CA LYS A 126 -7.99 -1.42 11.25
C LYS A 126 -6.62 -1.06 10.69
N MET A 127 -6.43 -1.28 9.39
CA MET A 127 -5.25 -0.87 8.64
C MET A 127 -5.58 0.25 7.66
N ILE A 128 -4.55 1.03 7.35
CA ILE A 128 -4.59 2.05 6.32
C ILE A 128 -3.30 2.02 5.51
N THR A 129 -3.44 2.16 4.19
CA THR A 129 -2.32 2.18 3.25
C THR A 129 -2.18 3.58 2.66
N PHE A 130 -0.96 4.11 2.71
CA PHE A 130 -0.59 5.37 2.09
C PHE A 130 0.31 5.05 0.90
N ARG A 131 -0.17 5.29 -0.31
CA ARG A 131 0.61 5.15 -1.54
C ARG A 131 1.10 6.53 -1.96
N VAL A 132 2.23 6.93 -1.41
CA VAL A 132 2.86 8.23 -1.64
C VAL A 132 3.56 8.22 -3.00
N HIS A 133 3.18 9.15 -3.86
CA HIS A 133 3.67 9.29 -5.21
C HIS A 133 4.98 10.07 -5.23
N LEU A 134 6.09 9.41 -5.55
CA LEU A 134 7.41 10.06 -5.70
C LEU A 134 7.61 10.63 -7.11
N ASP A 135 6.82 10.14 -8.06
CA ASP A 135 6.70 10.66 -9.42
C ASP A 135 5.23 10.96 -9.70
N GLU A 136 4.96 11.76 -10.72
CA GLU A 136 3.61 11.92 -11.25
C GLU A 136 3.03 10.56 -11.65
N SER A 137 1.75 10.32 -11.31
CA SER A 137 1.03 9.09 -11.62
C SER A 137 -0.13 9.42 -12.55
N THR A 138 -0.10 8.86 -13.76
CA THR A 138 -1.09 9.10 -14.82
C THR A 138 -1.61 7.79 -15.38
N GLU A 139 -2.70 7.82 -16.13
CA GLU A 139 -3.16 6.62 -16.85
C GLU A 139 -2.08 6.08 -17.81
N LEU A 140 -1.27 6.97 -18.39
CA LEU A 140 -0.21 6.63 -19.34
C LEU A 140 0.95 5.87 -18.68
N ASN A 141 1.30 6.18 -17.43
CA ASN A 141 2.35 5.45 -16.69
C ASN A 141 1.78 4.38 -15.75
N GLY A 142 0.49 4.08 -15.86
CA GLY A 142 -0.18 2.97 -15.17
C GLY A 142 -0.55 3.28 -13.73
N CYS A 143 -1.16 4.45 -13.50
CA CYS A 143 -1.81 4.80 -12.23
C CYS A 143 -2.67 3.65 -11.70
N LEU A 144 -2.89 3.64 -10.38
CA LEU A 144 -3.82 2.68 -9.83
C LEU A 144 -5.24 2.98 -10.29
N ARG A 145 -6.01 1.91 -10.42
CA ARG A 145 -7.46 1.98 -10.61
C ARG A 145 -8.12 1.29 -9.45
N LEU A 146 -9.20 1.87 -8.93
CA LEU A 146 -9.96 1.32 -7.81
C LEU A 146 -11.44 1.18 -8.15
N ILE A 147 -12.11 0.31 -7.39
CA ILE A 147 -13.57 0.23 -7.38
C ILE A 147 -14.04 0.78 -6.01
N PRO A 148 -14.72 1.95 -5.99
CA PRO A 148 -15.18 2.57 -4.75
C PRO A 148 -16.05 1.63 -3.90
N GLY A 149 -15.84 1.64 -2.59
CA GLY A 149 -16.64 0.92 -1.60
C GLY A 149 -16.45 -0.60 -1.58
N SER A 150 -15.56 -1.14 -2.43
CA SER A 150 -15.34 -2.58 -2.55
C SER A 150 -14.67 -3.24 -1.34
N ASP A 151 -14.12 -2.45 -0.42
CA ASP A 151 -13.66 -2.93 0.89
C ASP A 151 -14.81 -3.45 1.77
N LYS A 152 -16.03 -2.93 1.58
CA LYS A 152 -17.23 -3.33 2.34
C LYS A 152 -17.68 -4.77 2.06
N GLU A 153 -17.20 -5.38 0.99
CA GLU A 153 -17.41 -6.79 0.66
C GLU A 153 -16.45 -7.73 1.42
N GLY A 154 -15.57 -7.18 2.26
CA GLY A 154 -14.57 -7.94 2.99
C GLY A 154 -13.56 -8.62 2.05
N VAL A 155 -13.02 -9.77 2.47
CA VAL A 155 -12.03 -10.50 1.66
C VAL A 155 -12.71 -11.39 0.64
N MET A 156 -12.55 -11.06 -0.64
CA MET A 156 -13.19 -11.79 -1.74
C MET A 156 -12.32 -12.91 -2.31
N SER A 157 -12.96 -13.95 -2.86
CA SER A 157 -12.29 -14.96 -3.68
C SER A 157 -11.94 -14.41 -5.07
N GLN A 158 -10.98 -15.01 -5.79
CA GLN A 158 -10.66 -14.52 -7.15
C GLN A 158 -11.87 -14.53 -8.11
N PRO A 159 -12.71 -15.59 -8.17
CA PRO A 159 -13.94 -15.57 -8.98
C PRO A 159 -14.90 -14.44 -8.61
N SER A 160 -15.02 -14.12 -7.32
CA SER A 160 -15.83 -12.99 -6.83
C SER A 160 -15.26 -11.67 -7.33
N ILE A 161 -13.93 -11.48 -7.24
CA ILE A 161 -13.23 -10.29 -7.75
C ILE A 161 -13.45 -10.12 -9.26
N ASP A 162 -13.31 -11.20 -10.02
CA ASP A 162 -13.47 -11.18 -11.48
C ASP A 162 -14.90 -10.80 -11.89
N SER A 163 -15.90 -11.22 -11.11
CA SER A 163 -17.30 -10.87 -11.33
C SER A 163 -17.59 -9.43 -10.89
N TYR A 164 -17.14 -9.04 -9.69
CA TYR A 164 -17.34 -7.72 -9.12
C TYR A 164 -16.75 -6.62 -10.01
N SER A 165 -15.53 -6.82 -10.51
CA SER A 165 -14.83 -5.86 -11.37
C SER A 165 -15.46 -5.63 -12.74
N LYS A 166 -16.35 -6.51 -13.19
CA LYS A 166 -17.12 -6.34 -14.44
C LYS A 166 -18.44 -5.58 -14.24
N LEU A 167 -18.94 -5.57 -13.01
CA LEU A 167 -20.27 -5.04 -12.67
C LEU A 167 -20.22 -3.63 -12.07
N HIS A 168 -19.06 -3.19 -11.60
CA HIS A 168 -18.92 -1.94 -10.86
C HIS A 168 -18.04 -0.94 -11.61
N SER A 169 -18.31 0.35 -11.37
CA SER A 169 -17.56 1.45 -11.94
C SER A 169 -16.13 1.49 -11.40
N VAL A 170 -15.21 1.86 -12.28
CA VAL A 170 -13.77 1.94 -12.00
C VAL A 170 -13.34 3.40 -12.04
N ILE A 171 -12.51 3.81 -11.08
CA ILE A 171 -11.88 5.12 -11.04
C ILE A 171 -10.38 4.97 -11.24
N SER A 172 -9.81 5.76 -12.15
CA SER A 172 -8.37 5.94 -12.30
C SER A 172 -7.86 6.99 -11.32
N CYS A 173 -6.84 6.67 -10.55
CA CYS A 173 -6.26 7.54 -9.53
C CYS A 173 -4.99 8.20 -10.04
N GLU A 174 -5.18 9.22 -10.88
CA GLU A 174 -4.10 10.11 -11.30
C GLU A 174 -3.77 11.10 -10.18
N ALA A 175 -2.48 11.37 -9.99
CA ALA A 175 -2.04 12.23 -8.91
C ALA A 175 -0.63 12.80 -9.18
N PRO A 176 -0.37 14.07 -8.83
CA PRO A 176 0.96 14.66 -8.99
C PRO A 176 1.97 14.03 -8.02
N ALA A 177 3.26 14.21 -8.27
CA ALA A 177 4.30 13.87 -7.30
C ALA A 177 4.06 14.62 -5.98
N GLY A 178 4.33 13.97 -4.85
CA GLY A 178 4.09 14.51 -3.51
C GLY A 178 2.67 14.29 -2.98
N SER A 179 1.77 13.73 -3.78
CA SER A 179 0.44 13.30 -3.32
C SER A 179 0.47 11.88 -2.73
N ALA A 180 -0.60 11.49 -2.04
CA ALA A 180 -0.83 10.13 -1.61
C ALA A 180 -2.25 9.67 -1.94
N LEU A 181 -2.35 8.49 -2.53
CA LEU A 181 -3.58 7.71 -2.50
C LEU A 181 -3.65 6.98 -1.15
N ILE A 182 -4.60 7.36 -0.32
CA ILE A 182 -4.87 6.77 0.99
C ILE A 182 -6.05 5.82 0.84
N MET A 183 -5.89 4.55 1.22
CA MET A 183 -6.90 3.52 0.97
C MET A 183 -6.93 2.43 2.04
N ARG A 184 -8.08 1.78 2.22
CA ARG A 184 -8.15 0.50 2.91
C ARG A 184 -7.37 -0.55 2.08
N PRO A 185 -6.55 -1.41 2.71
CA PRO A 185 -5.72 -2.36 1.98
C PRO A 185 -6.55 -3.33 1.13
N HIS A 186 -7.77 -3.64 1.56
CA HIS A 186 -8.66 -4.57 0.88
C HIS A 186 -9.69 -3.89 -0.04
N THR A 187 -9.56 -2.60 -0.36
CA THR A 187 -10.28 -2.02 -1.50
C THR A 187 -9.73 -2.64 -2.79
N LEU A 188 -10.61 -3.06 -3.70
CA LEU A 188 -10.21 -3.64 -4.98
C LEU A 188 -9.46 -2.64 -5.83
N HIS A 189 -8.27 -3.05 -6.25
CA HIS A 189 -7.42 -2.22 -7.08
C HIS A 189 -6.65 -3.03 -8.13
N SER A 190 -6.27 -2.34 -9.20
CA SER A 190 -5.45 -2.88 -10.29
C SER A 190 -4.54 -1.79 -10.87
N SER A 191 -3.49 -2.19 -11.59
CA SER A 191 -2.62 -1.24 -12.31
C SER A 191 -2.35 -1.79 -13.71
N SER A 192 -2.73 -1.02 -14.72
CA SER A 192 -2.44 -1.32 -16.12
C SER A 192 -0.93 -1.28 -16.39
N LYS A 193 -0.51 -1.89 -17.50
CA LYS A 193 0.86 -1.70 -18.00
C LYS A 193 1.08 -0.22 -18.35
N ALA A 194 2.25 0.32 -17.98
CA ALA A 194 2.71 1.61 -18.42
C ALA A 194 2.90 1.62 -19.94
N LYS A 195 2.53 2.73 -20.57
CA LYS A 195 2.71 3.00 -22.00
C LYS A 195 3.74 4.11 -22.24
N SER A 196 4.20 4.78 -21.17
CA SER A 196 5.23 5.82 -21.23
C SER A 196 6.57 5.32 -20.71
N ASN A 197 7.64 6.04 -21.07
CA ASN A 197 9.00 5.79 -20.60
C ASN A 197 9.33 6.51 -19.29
N HIS A 198 8.37 7.24 -18.71
CA HIS A 198 8.58 7.92 -17.44
C HIS A 198 8.49 6.90 -16.30
N PRO A 199 9.53 6.77 -15.45
CA PRO A 199 9.46 5.89 -14.30
C PRO A 199 8.37 6.36 -13.34
N ARG A 200 7.71 5.41 -12.68
CA ARG A 200 6.71 5.68 -11.64
C ARG A 200 7.09 4.94 -10.37
N ARG A 201 7.52 5.71 -9.37
CA ARG A 201 7.90 5.24 -8.05
C ARG A 201 6.80 5.60 -7.05
N VAL A 202 6.41 4.62 -6.24
CA VAL A 202 5.40 4.79 -5.19
C VAL A 202 5.96 4.23 -3.90
N LEU A 203 6.01 5.07 -2.87
CA LEU A 203 6.28 4.64 -1.50
C LEU A 203 4.97 4.19 -0.86
N HIS A 204 4.84 2.88 -0.64
CA HIS A 204 3.70 2.25 0.00
C HIS A 204 4.00 2.04 1.47
N LEU A 205 3.29 2.79 2.31
CA LEU A 205 3.37 2.73 3.77
C LEU A 205 2.09 2.10 4.31
N GLU A 206 2.22 1.18 5.25
CA GLU A 206 1.09 0.60 5.94
C GLU A 206 1.13 0.98 7.42
N TYR A 207 -0.03 1.36 7.95
CA TYR A 207 -0.23 1.64 9.37
C TYR A 207 -1.40 0.82 9.90
N SER A 208 -1.39 0.56 11.19
CA SER A 208 -2.45 -0.19 11.86
C SER A 208 -2.73 0.35 13.25
N SER A 209 -4.00 0.40 13.63
CA SER A 209 -4.43 0.60 15.02
C SER A 209 -4.75 -0.73 15.71
N TYR A 210 -4.57 -1.85 15.00
CA TYR A 210 -4.84 -3.18 15.53
C TYR A 210 -3.72 -3.62 16.48
N LYS A 211 -4.11 -4.01 17.71
CA LYS A 211 -3.19 -4.61 18.68
C LYS A 211 -3.07 -6.11 18.41
N LEU A 212 -1.91 -6.54 17.91
CA LEU A 212 -1.64 -7.94 17.61
C LEU A 212 -1.74 -8.83 18.87
N PRO A 213 -2.38 -10.01 18.79
CA PRO A 213 -2.52 -10.91 19.93
C PRO A 213 -1.22 -11.63 20.28
N GLY A 214 -1.14 -12.20 21.48
CA GLY A 214 -0.09 -13.19 21.82
C GLY A 214 1.36 -12.66 21.77
N GLY A 215 1.55 -11.36 21.98
CA GLY A 215 2.87 -10.71 21.90
C GLY A 215 3.49 -10.84 20.50
N LEU A 216 2.66 -10.78 19.46
CA LEU A 216 3.12 -10.62 18.09
C LEU A 216 3.46 -9.16 17.82
N GLU A 217 4.41 -8.97 16.91
CA GLU A 217 4.82 -7.66 16.42
C GLU A 217 4.73 -7.65 14.90
N TRP A 218 4.51 -6.46 14.33
CA TRP A 218 4.65 -6.24 12.89
C TRP A 218 6.12 -6.47 12.49
N ALA A 219 6.36 -7.00 11.28
CA ALA A 219 7.69 -7.43 10.83
C ALA A 219 8.14 -6.78 9.51
#